data_AF-A0A671DVX8-F1
#
_entry.id   AF-A0A671DVX8-F1
#
_cell.length_a   1.000
_cell.length_b   1.000
_cell.length_c   1.000
_cell.angle_alpha   90.00
_cell.angle_beta   90.00
_cell.angle_gamma   90.00
#
_symmetry.space_group_name_H-M   'P 1'
#
loop_
_entity.id
_entity.type
_entity.pdbx_description
1 polymer ?
#
loop_
_entity_poly.entity_id
_entity_poly.type
_entity_poly.pdbx_seq_one_letter_code
_entity_poly.pdbx_strand_id
1 'polypeptide(L)'
;MVWGHSVACPGKAGSGTVTACCWLQPLTLSFSQSSACLLLCPTWTSPPLHSTSTGTGSAPTGPVSSATPCGTGRLSRSGRSPTSGGAAPVGCGWCFVASGHGLNVRSSRATVGSTEVSVAITPDGYADAVRADRFVMPAERRLSLSCVLDVLEGRAQHPGVLYVQKQCSNLPTELPQLLPDLEPHVPWASEALGKMPDAVNFWLGEAAAVTSLHKDHYENLYCVVSGEKHFLLHPPSDRPFIPYELYTPATYQLTEEGSFKMVDEEAMEKVPWIPLDPLAPDLARYPSYSQAQALHCTVRAGEMLYLPALWFHHVQQSHGCIAVNFWYDMEYDLKYSYFQLLDSLTKASGLD
;
A
#
# COMPACT_ATOMS: atom_id res chain seq x y z
N MET A 1 15.62 -6.22 11.07
CA MET A 1 15.24 -4.79 11.16
C MET A 1 13.81 -4.74 11.68
N VAL A 2 13.60 -4.06 12.81
CA VAL A 2 12.38 -3.89 13.63
C VAL A 2 11.29 -4.99 13.51
N TRP A 3 11.56 -6.13 14.13
CA TRP A 3 10.48 -6.92 14.75
C TRP A 3 10.23 -6.32 16.12
N GLY A 4 8.97 -6.02 16.45
CA GLY A 4 8.57 -5.22 17.62
C GLY A 4 9.25 -5.67 18.93
N HIS A 5 10.29 -4.95 19.33
CA HIS A 5 10.75 -4.98 20.71
C HIS A 5 9.83 -4.09 21.53
N SER A 6 9.06 -4.73 22.40
CA SER A 6 8.28 -4.10 23.46
C SER A 6 9.22 -3.23 24.32
N VAL A 7 9.21 -1.92 24.12
CA VAL A 7 9.86 -0.98 25.04
C VAL A 7 8.99 -0.87 26.29
N ALA A 8 9.42 -1.54 27.35
CA ALA A 8 8.86 -1.33 28.68
C ALA A 8 9.14 0.10 29.15
N CYS A 9 8.10 0.89 29.41
CA CYS A 9 8.23 2.15 30.16
C CYS A 9 7.72 1.98 31.60
N PRO A 10 8.39 2.59 32.60
CA PRO A 10 8.13 2.35 34.01
C PRO A 10 6.86 3.06 34.48
N GLY A 11 6.13 2.37 35.35
CA GLY A 11 4.85 2.80 35.88
C GLY A 11 4.87 4.15 36.60
N LYS A 12 3.79 4.89 36.42
CA LYS A 12 3.29 5.84 37.42
C LYS A 12 1.94 5.36 37.90
N ALA A 13 1.89 5.05 39.19
CA ALA A 13 0.67 4.73 39.92
C ALA A 13 -0.27 5.95 39.94
N GLY A 14 -1.53 5.69 39.63
CA GLY A 14 -2.64 6.63 39.84
C GLY A 14 -3.90 5.81 40.09
N SER A 15 -4.28 5.69 41.35
CA SER A 15 -5.51 5.04 41.80
C SER A 15 -6.72 5.90 41.44
N GLY A 16 -7.71 5.30 40.79
CA GLY A 16 -9.00 5.93 40.53
C GLY A 16 -10.06 4.88 40.28
N THR A 17 -10.80 4.52 41.33
CA THR A 17 -12.01 3.70 41.25
C THR A 17 -13.16 4.54 40.71
N VAL A 18 -13.77 4.12 39.61
CA VAL A 18 -15.09 4.62 39.19
C VAL A 18 -15.99 3.42 38.91
N THR A 19 -16.96 3.24 39.80
CA THR A 19 -18.08 2.30 39.67
C THR A 19 -19.12 2.92 38.74
N ALA A 20 -19.56 2.23 37.70
CA ALA A 20 -20.76 2.61 36.95
C ALA A 20 -21.59 1.39 36.57
N CYS A 21 -22.88 1.49 36.91
CA CYS A 21 -23.88 0.43 36.93
C CYS A 21 -24.28 -0.09 35.55
N CYS A 22 -24.62 -1.38 35.51
CA CYS A 22 -25.34 -2.06 34.43
C CYS A 22 -26.70 -1.39 34.14
N TRP A 23 -27.00 -1.20 32.85
CA TRP A 23 -28.35 -1.36 32.29
C TRP A 23 -28.23 -2.08 30.95
N LEU A 24 -28.72 -3.32 30.91
CA LEU A 24 -28.87 -4.14 29.71
C LEU A 24 -30.19 -3.80 29.02
N GLN A 25 -30.14 -3.45 27.73
CA GLN A 25 -31.26 -3.68 26.80
C GLN A 25 -30.70 -4.24 25.48
N PRO A 26 -31.35 -5.25 24.88
CA PRO A 26 -30.85 -5.92 23.69
C PRO A 26 -31.20 -5.10 22.44
N LEU A 27 -30.19 -4.58 21.76
CA LEU A 27 -30.28 -4.12 20.38
C LEU A 27 -29.79 -5.25 19.49
N THR A 28 -30.69 -5.86 18.74
CA THR A 28 -30.38 -6.75 17.62
C THR A 28 -29.76 -5.93 16.49
N LEU A 29 -28.43 -5.82 16.50
CA LEU A 29 -27.66 -5.27 15.39
C LEU A 29 -27.20 -6.42 14.49
N SER A 30 -27.73 -6.45 13.27
CA SER A 30 -27.18 -7.22 12.16
C SER A 30 -25.82 -6.62 11.79
N PHE A 31 -24.73 -7.32 12.10
CA PHE A 31 -23.39 -6.98 11.63
C PHE A 31 -23.18 -7.54 10.22
N SER A 32 -23.01 -6.67 9.24
CA SER A 32 -22.41 -7.03 7.95
C SER A 32 -20.89 -7.09 8.13
N GLN A 33 -20.31 -8.28 7.99
CA GLN A 33 -18.87 -8.56 8.18
C GLN A 33 -18.01 -8.18 6.96
N SER A 34 -18.10 -6.94 6.45
CA SER A 34 -17.26 -6.54 5.31
C SER A 34 -16.77 -5.11 5.48
N SER A 35 -15.58 -4.97 6.07
CA SER A 35 -14.93 -3.66 6.19
C SER A 35 -13.51 -3.71 5.62
N ALA A 36 -13.39 -4.12 4.35
CA ALA A 36 -12.31 -3.67 3.49
C ALA A 36 -12.95 -2.67 2.51
N CYS A 37 -12.67 -1.38 2.67
CA CYS A 37 -13.25 -0.34 1.81
C CYS A 37 -12.24 0.03 0.73
N LEU A 38 -12.60 -0.21 -0.53
CA LEU A 38 -11.96 0.45 -1.65
C LEU A 38 -12.45 1.90 -1.67
N LEU A 39 -11.57 2.85 -1.38
CA LEU A 39 -11.91 4.26 -1.40
C LEU A 39 -11.69 4.78 -2.82
N LEU A 40 -12.79 4.97 -3.56
CA LEU A 40 -12.77 5.70 -4.82
C LEU A 40 -12.75 7.21 -4.50
N CYS A 41 -11.70 7.90 -4.91
CA CYS A 41 -11.62 9.35 -4.72
C CYS A 41 -12.62 10.06 -5.68
N PRO A 42 -13.63 10.81 -5.19
CA PRO A 42 -14.74 11.29 -6.03
C PRO A 42 -14.39 12.33 -7.11
N THR A 43 -13.16 12.85 -7.13
CA THR A 43 -12.74 13.93 -8.06
C THR A 43 -11.92 13.45 -9.26
N TRP A 44 -11.89 12.13 -9.52
CA TRP A 44 -10.95 11.48 -10.43
C TRP A 44 -11.58 10.98 -11.74
N THR A 45 -12.67 11.62 -12.20
CA THR A 45 -13.22 11.33 -13.53
C THR A 45 -12.55 12.23 -14.57
N SER A 46 -11.85 11.63 -15.55
CA SER A 46 -11.36 12.35 -16.72
C SER A 46 -12.54 13.01 -17.45
N PRO A 47 -12.42 14.25 -17.95
CA PRO A 47 -13.46 14.82 -18.79
C PRO A 47 -13.59 14.00 -20.08
N PRO A 48 -14.80 13.85 -20.65
CA PRO A 48 -15.00 13.10 -21.89
C PRO A 48 -14.20 13.75 -23.02
N LEU A 49 -13.46 12.93 -23.77
CA LEU A 49 -12.83 13.33 -25.01
C LEU A 49 -13.90 13.85 -25.97
N HIS A 50 -13.97 15.17 -26.14
CA HIS A 50 -14.72 15.77 -27.24
C HIS A 50 -14.03 15.37 -28.56
N SER A 51 -14.59 14.36 -29.21
CA SER A 51 -14.32 14.11 -30.63
C SER A 51 -14.80 15.33 -31.43
N THR A 52 -13.87 16.03 -32.06
CA THR A 52 -14.19 17.01 -33.09
C THR A 52 -14.42 16.24 -34.39
N SER A 53 -15.67 15.95 -34.70
CA SER A 53 -16.06 15.46 -36.02
C SER A 53 -15.86 16.59 -37.04
N THR A 54 -15.04 16.33 -38.05
CA THR A 54 -14.93 17.13 -39.27
C THR A 54 -16.25 17.09 -40.05
N GLY A 55 -17.09 18.10 -39.84
CA GLY A 55 -18.30 18.35 -40.62
C GLY A 55 -18.01 19.28 -41.79
N THR A 56 -18.08 18.75 -43.01
CA THR A 56 -18.14 19.51 -44.26
C THR A 56 -19.37 20.40 -44.28
N GLY A 57 -19.17 21.72 -44.38
CA GLY A 57 -20.25 22.71 -44.41
C GLY A 57 -19.92 23.85 -45.36
N SER A 58 -20.72 23.96 -46.40
CA SER A 58 -20.66 24.87 -47.55
C SER A 58 -20.79 26.36 -47.18
N ALA A 59 -20.10 27.18 -47.97
CA ALA A 59 -20.19 28.65 -47.96
C ALA A 59 -21.60 29.16 -48.34
N PRO A 60 -21.92 30.41 -47.96
CA PRO A 60 -22.23 31.37 -49.01
C PRO A 60 -21.56 32.75 -48.84
N THR A 61 -21.48 33.38 -50.01
CA THR A 61 -20.91 34.66 -50.43
C THR A 61 -21.64 35.91 -49.92
N GLY A 62 -20.91 37.00 -49.64
CA GLY A 62 -21.45 38.38 -49.63
C GLY A 62 -20.54 39.40 -48.92
N PRO A 63 -20.47 40.69 -49.34
CA PRO A 63 -19.19 41.40 -49.46
C PRO A 63 -18.93 42.59 -48.50
N VAL A 64 -17.63 42.80 -48.26
CA VAL A 64 -16.81 44.05 -48.24
C VAL A 64 -17.43 45.40 -47.78
N SER A 65 -16.82 46.00 -46.74
CA SER A 65 -16.45 47.44 -46.64
C SER A 65 -15.76 47.71 -45.28
N SER A 66 -14.43 47.87 -45.23
CA SER A 66 -13.64 49.13 -45.23
C SER A 66 -13.71 49.97 -43.93
N ALA A 67 -12.59 50.05 -43.20
CA ALA A 67 -11.93 51.28 -42.67
C ALA A 67 -11.07 51.03 -41.42
N THR A 68 -9.78 51.34 -41.53
CA THR A 68 -8.76 51.57 -40.48
C THR A 68 -8.92 53.00 -39.87
N PRO A 69 -8.04 53.50 -38.96
CA PRO A 69 -7.43 52.96 -37.74
C PRO A 69 -7.49 53.96 -36.54
N CYS A 70 -6.79 53.62 -35.45
CA CYS A 70 -6.21 54.51 -34.42
C CYS A 70 -7.11 55.12 -33.33
N GLY A 71 -6.72 54.87 -32.08
CA GLY A 71 -7.25 55.54 -30.90
C GLY A 71 -6.56 55.09 -29.62
N THR A 72 -5.40 55.66 -29.34
CA THR A 72 -4.69 55.62 -28.06
C THR A 72 -5.56 56.14 -26.91
N GLY A 73 -5.61 55.42 -25.79
CA GLY A 73 -6.27 55.92 -24.57
C GLY A 73 -5.99 55.03 -23.36
N ARG A 74 -5.05 55.45 -22.51
CA ARG A 74 -4.73 54.86 -21.21
C ARG A 74 -5.59 55.52 -20.13
N LEU A 75 -5.79 54.78 -19.03
CA LEU A 75 -6.29 55.18 -17.69
C LEU A 75 -7.81 55.14 -17.46
N SER A 76 -8.26 54.23 -16.60
CA SER A 76 -8.46 54.57 -15.19
C SER A 76 -8.95 53.35 -14.38
N ARG A 77 -8.37 53.21 -13.19
CA ARG A 77 -8.88 52.34 -12.12
C ARG A 77 -10.23 52.88 -11.64
N SER A 78 -11.22 52.01 -11.52
CA SER A 78 -12.28 52.16 -10.53
C SER A 78 -12.56 50.79 -9.91
N GLY A 79 -12.54 50.74 -8.58
CA GLY A 79 -12.73 49.53 -7.80
C GLY A 79 -14.20 49.10 -7.76
N ARG A 80 -14.41 47.79 -7.59
CA ARG A 80 -15.62 47.23 -6.98
C ARG A 80 -15.23 46.14 -5.98
N SER A 81 -15.91 46.22 -4.84
CA SER A 81 -15.83 45.42 -3.62
C SER A 81 -16.36 43.99 -3.80
N PRO A 82 -16.21 43.10 -2.79
CA PRO A 82 -16.00 41.67 -2.97
C PRO A 82 -17.30 40.91 -3.21
N THR A 83 -17.32 40.06 -4.24
CA THR A 83 -18.32 38.99 -4.36
C THR A 83 -17.77 37.75 -3.67
N SER A 84 -18.43 37.38 -2.57
CA SER A 84 -18.58 36.01 -2.03
C SER A 84 -17.53 35.01 -2.49
N GLY A 85 -16.58 34.71 -1.60
CA GLY A 85 -15.69 33.56 -1.73
C GLY A 85 -16.52 32.28 -1.82
N GLY A 86 -16.73 31.81 -3.04
CA GLY A 86 -16.97 30.41 -3.28
C GLY A 86 -15.71 29.68 -2.85
N ALA A 87 -15.83 28.78 -1.88
CA ALA A 87 -14.76 27.86 -1.54
C ALA A 87 -14.28 27.21 -2.84
N ALA A 88 -13.01 27.45 -3.19
CA ALA A 88 -12.37 26.66 -4.22
C ALA A 88 -12.53 25.19 -3.81
N PRO A 89 -12.88 24.28 -4.75
CA PRO A 89 -12.92 22.87 -4.42
C PRO A 89 -11.55 22.51 -3.86
N VAL A 90 -11.54 21.88 -2.68
CA VAL A 90 -10.33 21.32 -2.08
C VAL A 90 -9.81 20.31 -3.09
N GLY A 91 -8.83 20.74 -3.89
CA GLY A 91 -8.21 19.91 -4.91
C GLY A 91 -7.58 18.71 -4.22
N CYS A 92 -7.81 17.51 -4.77
CA CYS A 92 -7.12 16.32 -4.30
C CYS A 92 -5.61 16.56 -4.49
N GLY A 93 -4.84 16.61 -3.41
CA GLY A 93 -3.41 16.98 -3.41
C GLY A 93 -2.47 15.95 -4.07
N TRP A 94 -3.05 14.90 -4.67
CA TRP A 94 -2.34 13.96 -5.51
C TRP A 94 -2.42 14.47 -6.96
N CYS A 95 -1.50 15.36 -7.35
CA CYS A 95 -1.30 15.80 -8.75
C CYS A 95 -0.98 14.66 -9.74
N PHE A 96 -0.88 13.44 -9.23
CA PHE A 96 -0.29 12.29 -9.86
C PHE A 96 -1.10 11.70 -11.02
N VAL A 97 -2.41 11.47 -10.82
CA VAL A 97 -3.21 10.71 -11.79
C VAL A 97 -4.05 11.61 -12.70
N ALA A 98 -4.34 12.84 -12.27
CA ALA A 98 -5.11 13.77 -13.09
C ALA A 98 -4.32 14.41 -14.24
N SER A 99 -2.99 14.41 -14.22
CA SER A 99 -2.16 15.25 -15.11
C SER A 99 -1.45 14.53 -16.26
N GLY A 100 -1.50 13.19 -16.34
CA GLY A 100 -0.81 12.46 -17.43
C GLY A 100 0.73 12.56 -17.41
N HIS A 101 1.32 13.11 -16.34
CA HIS A 101 2.76 13.30 -16.14
C HIS A 101 3.34 12.45 -14.98
N GLY A 102 2.59 11.47 -14.47
CA GLY A 102 2.95 10.71 -13.27
C GLY A 102 4.21 9.81 -13.39
N LEU A 103 5.00 9.73 -12.31
CA LEU A 103 5.91 8.65 -11.89
C LEU A 103 5.58 7.30 -12.53
N ASN A 104 6.34 7.01 -13.58
CA ASN A 104 6.33 5.74 -14.28
C ASN A 104 7.79 5.33 -14.49
N VAL A 105 8.02 4.12 -14.98
CA VAL A 105 9.36 3.57 -15.24
C VAL A 105 10.29 4.57 -15.94
N ARG A 106 9.80 5.33 -16.92
CA ARG A 106 10.63 6.31 -17.67
C ARG A 106 10.97 7.55 -16.83
N SER A 107 10.00 8.14 -16.13
CA SER A 107 10.28 9.31 -15.30
C SER A 107 11.09 8.94 -14.06
N SER A 108 10.87 7.78 -13.44
CA SER A 108 11.71 7.24 -12.37
C SER A 108 13.16 7.08 -12.81
N ARG A 109 13.43 6.57 -14.02
CA ARG A 109 14.80 6.46 -14.54
C ARG A 109 15.48 7.81 -14.68
N ALA A 110 14.77 8.83 -15.17
CA ALA A 110 15.32 10.16 -15.37
C ALA A 110 15.62 10.90 -14.05
N THR A 111 14.76 10.74 -13.03
CA THR A 111 14.85 11.47 -11.76
C THR A 111 15.75 10.77 -10.74
N VAL A 112 15.62 9.45 -10.59
CA VAL A 112 16.24 8.66 -9.51
C VAL A 112 16.94 7.40 -10.01
N GLY A 113 17.24 7.30 -11.32
CA GLY A 113 17.87 6.11 -11.89
C GLY A 113 19.22 5.75 -11.27
N SER A 114 20.07 6.73 -10.95
CA SER A 114 21.37 6.48 -10.31
C SER A 114 21.28 6.28 -8.80
N THR A 115 20.11 6.44 -8.19
CA THR A 115 19.94 6.30 -6.74
C THR A 115 19.98 4.84 -6.34
N GLU A 116 20.86 4.51 -5.41
CA GLU A 116 20.92 3.17 -4.82
C GLU A 116 19.74 2.96 -3.86
N VAL A 117 19.03 1.84 -4.03
CA VAL A 117 17.91 1.42 -3.19
C VAL A 117 18.14 0.02 -2.65
N SER A 118 17.54 -0.30 -1.51
CA SER A 118 17.49 -1.66 -0.97
C SER A 118 16.49 -2.50 -1.78
N VAL A 119 16.99 -3.57 -2.39
CA VAL A 119 16.21 -4.49 -3.23
C VAL A 119 16.21 -5.87 -2.58
N ALA A 120 15.02 -6.42 -2.38
CA ALA A 120 14.83 -7.81 -2.00
C ALA A 120 14.96 -8.69 -3.24
N ILE A 121 15.69 -9.78 -3.09
CA ILE A 121 15.98 -10.73 -4.16
C ILE A 121 15.65 -12.13 -3.66
N THR A 122 14.80 -12.82 -4.41
CA THR A 122 14.35 -14.19 -4.08
C THR A 122 14.45 -15.09 -5.32
N PRO A 123 14.64 -16.41 -5.16
CA PRO A 123 14.71 -17.31 -6.30
C PRO A 123 13.37 -17.47 -7.03
N ASP A 124 12.25 -17.34 -6.31
CA ASP A 124 10.90 -17.68 -6.77
C ASP A 124 9.88 -16.55 -6.62
N GLY A 125 10.29 -15.39 -6.08
CA GLY A 125 9.43 -14.22 -5.89
C GLY A 125 8.80 -14.10 -4.50
N TYR A 126 8.97 -15.06 -3.61
CA TYR A 126 8.34 -15.03 -2.29
C TYR A 126 9.33 -14.64 -1.21
N ALA A 127 9.33 -13.35 -0.88
CA ALA A 127 10.02 -12.85 0.31
C ALA A 127 9.17 -13.13 1.56
N ASP A 128 9.84 -13.34 2.70
CA ASP A 128 9.19 -13.49 4.01
C ASP A 128 8.09 -14.57 3.97
N ALA A 129 8.49 -15.78 3.57
CA ALA A 129 7.59 -16.89 3.34
C ALA A 129 8.14 -18.19 3.90
N VAL A 130 7.26 -19.13 4.22
CA VAL A 130 7.66 -20.48 4.62
C VAL A 130 8.19 -21.23 3.41
N ARG A 131 9.38 -21.81 3.53
CA ARG A 131 10.00 -22.68 2.53
C ARG A 131 10.55 -23.91 3.24
N ALA A 132 10.03 -25.07 2.84
CA ALA A 132 10.23 -26.33 3.55
C ALA A 132 9.87 -26.20 5.04
N ASP A 133 10.87 -26.19 5.92
CA ASP A 133 10.75 -26.12 7.37
C ASP A 133 11.39 -24.84 7.96
N ARG A 134 11.51 -23.77 7.15
CA ARG A 134 12.09 -22.47 7.51
C ARG A 134 11.16 -21.32 7.14
N PHE A 135 11.25 -20.23 7.89
CA PHE A 135 10.75 -18.92 7.48
C PHE A 135 11.91 -18.19 6.81
N VAL A 136 11.80 -17.89 5.52
CA VAL A 136 12.94 -17.42 4.73
C VAL A 136 12.74 -15.96 4.33
N MET A 137 13.64 -15.11 4.82
CA MET A 137 13.79 -13.71 4.46
C MET A 137 14.55 -13.57 3.13
N PRO A 138 14.28 -12.50 2.36
CA PRO A 138 14.93 -12.30 1.07
C PRO A 138 16.42 -12.01 1.20
N ALA A 139 17.18 -12.23 0.12
CA ALA A 139 18.52 -11.67 0.02
C ALA A 139 18.39 -10.15 -0.21
N GLU A 140 19.04 -9.34 0.61
CA GLU A 140 19.09 -7.89 0.39
C GLU A 140 20.36 -7.46 -0.34
N ARG A 141 20.18 -6.61 -1.36
CA ARG A 141 21.26 -5.93 -2.07
C ARG A 141 20.94 -4.46 -2.26
N ARG A 142 21.99 -3.64 -2.30
CA ARG A 142 21.90 -2.24 -2.75
C ARG A 142 22.14 -2.25 -4.26
N LEU A 143 21.13 -1.81 -5.02
CA LEU A 143 21.22 -1.68 -6.47
C LEU A 143 20.72 -0.29 -6.87
N SER A 144 21.32 0.29 -7.90
CA SER A 144 20.74 1.48 -8.53
C SER A 144 19.34 1.19 -9.04
N LEU A 145 18.43 2.14 -8.92
CA LEU A 145 17.07 1.98 -9.44
C LEU A 145 17.09 1.72 -10.95
N SER A 146 18.04 2.31 -11.68
CA SER A 146 18.21 2.07 -13.12
C SER A 146 18.48 0.61 -13.47
N CYS A 147 19.24 -0.12 -12.62
CA CYS A 147 19.48 -1.55 -12.76
C CYS A 147 18.20 -2.36 -12.54
N VAL A 148 17.43 -2.03 -11.50
CA VAL A 148 16.12 -2.67 -11.25
C VAL A 148 15.18 -2.44 -12.45
N LEU A 149 15.13 -1.21 -12.96
CA LEU A 149 14.31 -0.87 -14.12
C LEU A 149 14.80 -1.56 -15.40
N ASP A 150 16.11 -1.79 -15.57
CA ASP A 150 16.64 -2.54 -16.72
C ASP A 150 16.17 -4.01 -16.68
N VAL A 151 16.07 -4.62 -15.50
CA VAL A 151 15.51 -5.98 -15.34
C VAL A 151 14.02 -5.98 -15.66
N LEU A 152 13.26 -5.03 -15.11
CA LEU A 152 11.81 -4.90 -15.37
C LEU A 152 11.48 -4.61 -16.84
N GLU A 153 12.35 -3.90 -17.56
CA GLU A 153 12.17 -3.62 -18.99
C GLU A 153 12.75 -4.74 -19.89
N GLY A 154 13.30 -5.81 -19.31
CA GLY A 154 13.94 -6.91 -20.06
C GLY A 154 15.25 -6.52 -20.76
N ARG A 155 15.88 -5.40 -20.36
CA ARG A 155 17.16 -4.91 -20.88
C ARG A 155 18.36 -5.58 -20.21
N ALA A 156 18.17 -6.10 -19.00
CA ALA A 156 19.14 -6.87 -18.25
C ALA A 156 18.48 -8.14 -17.69
N GLN A 157 19.29 -9.15 -17.42
CA GLN A 157 18.85 -10.36 -16.71
C GLN A 157 19.40 -10.34 -15.29
N HIS A 158 18.64 -10.92 -14.36
CA HIS A 158 19.05 -11.12 -12.97
C HIS A 158 18.67 -12.54 -12.53
N PRO A 159 19.50 -13.26 -11.74
CA PRO A 159 19.28 -14.67 -11.39
C PRO A 159 18.05 -14.96 -10.52
N GLY A 160 17.36 -13.95 -10.01
CA GLY A 160 16.15 -14.10 -9.22
C GLY A 160 15.26 -12.87 -9.33
N VAL A 161 14.12 -12.96 -8.67
CA VAL A 161 13.03 -11.97 -8.71
C VAL A 161 13.36 -10.78 -7.82
N LEU A 162 13.27 -9.58 -8.39
CA LEU A 162 13.55 -8.31 -7.75
C LEU A 162 12.28 -7.62 -7.25
N TYR A 163 12.37 -7.10 -6.03
CA TYR A 163 11.33 -6.27 -5.44
C TYR A 163 11.91 -5.19 -4.52
N VAL A 164 11.66 -3.92 -4.84
CA VAL A 164 11.88 -2.80 -3.92
C VAL A 164 10.72 -2.79 -2.93
N GLN A 165 10.94 -3.39 -1.74
CA GLN A 165 9.89 -3.66 -0.76
C GLN A 165 10.22 -3.25 0.68
N LYS A 166 11.31 -2.52 0.92
CA LYS A 166 11.74 -2.23 2.29
C LYS A 166 10.71 -1.34 3.03
N GLN A 167 10.07 -1.89 4.06
CA GLN A 167 8.98 -1.26 4.81
C GLN A 167 9.44 -0.34 5.96
N CYS A 168 10.64 0.25 5.87
CA CYS A 168 11.23 1.09 6.92
C CYS A 168 11.21 2.58 6.55
N SER A 169 10.09 3.07 6.02
CA SER A 169 9.98 4.43 5.48
C SER A 169 11.04 4.67 4.38
N ASN A 170 11.16 3.73 3.45
CA ASN A 170 12.19 3.76 2.39
C ASN A 170 11.99 4.91 1.41
N LEU A 171 10.77 5.43 1.23
CA LEU A 171 10.54 6.57 0.32
C LEU A 171 11.29 7.83 0.78
N PRO A 172 11.06 8.38 1.99
CA PRO A 172 11.77 9.58 2.43
C PRO A 172 13.26 9.34 2.69
N THR A 173 13.67 8.11 3.00
CA THR A 173 15.07 7.81 3.37
C THR A 173 15.96 7.45 2.17
N GLU A 174 15.43 6.72 1.19
CA GLU A 174 16.21 6.26 0.03
C GLU A 174 15.86 7.00 -1.26
N LEU A 175 14.63 7.54 -1.39
CA LEU A 175 14.13 8.21 -2.58
C LEU A 175 13.54 9.61 -2.29
N PRO A 176 14.24 10.49 -1.54
CA PRO A 176 13.71 11.79 -1.15
C PRO A 176 13.39 12.70 -2.33
N GLN A 177 14.02 12.47 -3.50
CA GLN A 177 13.78 13.22 -4.72
C GLN A 177 12.37 13.02 -5.30
N LEU A 178 11.67 11.96 -4.88
CA LEU A 178 10.29 11.69 -5.28
C LEU A 178 9.25 12.35 -4.35
N LEU A 179 9.66 12.84 -3.18
CA LEU A 179 8.75 13.47 -2.21
C LEU A 179 8.02 14.70 -2.76
N PRO A 180 8.59 15.58 -3.60
CA PRO A 180 7.84 16.70 -4.17
C PRO A 180 6.64 16.29 -5.03
N ASP A 181 6.63 15.05 -5.52
CA ASP A 181 5.56 14.50 -6.37
C ASP A 181 4.46 13.78 -5.54
N LEU A 182 4.64 13.67 -4.22
CA LEU A 182 3.81 12.88 -3.31
C LEU A 182 3.45 13.68 -2.06
N GLU A 183 2.26 13.42 -1.50
CA GLU A 183 1.97 13.95 -0.16
C GLU A 183 2.75 13.15 0.90
N PRO A 184 3.34 13.80 1.93
CA PRO A 184 4.06 13.10 2.99
C PRO A 184 3.14 12.33 3.94
N HIS A 185 1.84 12.58 3.89
CA HIS A 185 0.78 11.86 4.60
C HIS A 185 -0.55 12.06 3.87
N VAL A 186 -1.59 11.29 4.22
CA VAL A 186 -2.95 11.50 3.68
C VAL A 186 -3.72 12.42 4.65
N PRO A 187 -4.04 13.69 4.27
CA PRO A 187 -4.52 14.68 5.24
C PRO A 187 -5.78 14.29 6.00
N TRP A 188 -6.80 13.81 5.29
CA TRP A 188 -8.07 13.40 5.91
C TRP A 188 -7.90 12.18 6.83
N ALA A 189 -6.97 11.28 6.54
CA ALA A 189 -6.73 10.11 7.35
C ALA A 189 -5.95 10.46 8.61
N SER A 190 -4.97 11.35 8.49
CA SER A 190 -4.25 11.88 9.65
C SER A 190 -5.16 12.65 10.59
N GLU A 191 -6.12 13.42 10.06
CA GLU A 191 -7.16 14.06 10.86
C GLU A 191 -8.04 13.02 11.55
N ALA A 192 -8.52 12.01 10.81
CA ALA A 192 -9.41 10.97 11.34
C ALA A 192 -8.75 10.08 12.40
N LEU A 193 -7.48 9.71 12.22
CA LEU A 193 -6.70 8.88 13.14
C LEU A 193 -6.02 9.69 14.25
N GLY A 194 -6.06 11.02 14.16
CA GLY A 194 -5.44 11.93 15.13
C GLY A 194 -3.90 11.82 15.20
N LYS A 195 -3.25 11.29 14.16
CA LYS A 195 -1.79 11.05 14.13
C LYS A 195 -1.21 11.13 12.71
N MET A 196 0.11 11.28 12.63
CA MET A 196 0.87 11.21 11.37
C MET A 196 1.29 9.76 11.08
N PRO A 197 1.62 9.40 9.83
CA PRO A 197 2.12 8.07 9.53
C PRO A 197 3.51 7.87 10.15
N ASP A 198 3.75 6.67 10.66
CA ASP A 198 5.04 6.22 11.17
C ASP A 198 6.02 5.94 10.02
N ALA A 199 5.50 5.46 8.89
CA ALA A 199 6.28 5.14 7.71
C ALA A 199 5.53 5.48 6.42
N VAL A 200 6.31 5.91 5.42
CA VAL A 200 5.85 6.05 4.04
C VAL A 200 6.75 5.20 3.17
N ASN A 201 6.19 4.15 2.55
CA ASN A 201 7.00 3.19 1.79
C ASN A 201 6.72 3.28 0.30
N PHE A 202 7.78 3.12 -0.49
CA PHE A 202 7.77 3.00 -1.93
C PHE A 202 7.93 1.54 -2.35
N TRP A 203 7.12 1.14 -3.31
CA TRP A 203 7.06 -0.23 -3.83
C TRP A 203 7.26 -0.24 -5.35
N LEU A 204 8.16 -1.09 -5.82
CA LEU A 204 8.40 -1.36 -7.25
C LEU A 204 8.90 -2.79 -7.43
N GLY A 205 8.19 -3.64 -8.17
CA GLY A 205 8.59 -5.05 -8.30
C GLY A 205 8.15 -5.73 -9.58
N GLU A 206 8.72 -6.91 -9.79
CA GLU A 206 8.30 -7.85 -10.83
C GLU A 206 6.93 -8.46 -10.53
N ALA A 207 6.23 -8.93 -11.56
CA ALA A 207 4.95 -9.64 -11.39
C ALA A 207 5.07 -10.93 -10.56
N ALA A 208 6.24 -11.57 -10.60
CA ALA A 208 6.51 -12.78 -9.83
C ALA A 208 6.73 -12.49 -8.33
N ALA A 209 6.98 -11.23 -7.94
CA ALA A 209 7.18 -10.90 -6.54
C ALA A 209 5.83 -10.90 -5.81
N VAL A 210 5.68 -11.84 -4.87
CA VAL A 210 4.46 -12.10 -4.09
C VAL A 210 4.76 -11.91 -2.61
N THR A 211 3.88 -11.17 -1.93
CA THR A 211 3.91 -11.07 -0.46
C THR A 211 2.98 -12.11 0.13
N SER A 212 3.54 -13.02 0.93
CA SER A 212 2.81 -14.15 1.55
C SER A 212 1.73 -13.66 2.52
N LEU A 213 0.79 -14.55 2.89
CA LEU A 213 -0.31 -14.18 3.78
C LEU A 213 0.23 -13.81 5.17
N HIS A 214 -0.05 -12.60 5.62
CA HIS A 214 0.38 -12.07 6.93
C HIS A 214 -0.55 -10.94 7.38
N LYS A 215 -0.32 -10.39 8.57
CA LYS A 215 -1.06 -9.23 9.10
C LYS A 215 -0.10 -8.21 9.70
N ASP A 216 -0.50 -6.94 9.65
CA ASP A 216 0.24 -5.82 10.25
C ASP A 216 -0.50 -5.22 11.46
N HIS A 217 0.24 -4.53 12.33
CA HIS A 217 -0.31 -3.73 13.43
C HIS A 217 -0.48 -2.25 13.02
N TYR A 218 -0.76 -2.01 11.75
CA TYR A 218 -0.85 -0.66 11.16
C TYR A 218 -2.17 -0.48 10.43
N GLU A 219 -2.75 0.72 10.53
CA GLU A 219 -3.75 1.19 9.58
C GLU A 219 -3.03 1.56 8.28
N ASN A 220 -3.29 0.83 7.21
CA ASN A 220 -2.52 0.91 5.97
C ASN A 220 -3.34 1.54 4.84
N LEU A 221 -2.87 2.69 4.34
CA LEU A 221 -3.41 3.32 3.13
C LEU A 221 -2.52 2.99 1.95
N TYR A 222 -2.96 2.03 1.13
CA TYR A 222 -2.21 1.50 0.00
C TYR A 222 -2.62 2.18 -1.30
N CYS A 223 -1.75 3.00 -1.86
CA CYS A 223 -2.02 3.81 -3.05
C CYS A 223 -1.28 3.25 -4.26
N VAL A 224 -2.01 2.85 -5.30
CA VAL A 224 -1.37 2.38 -6.54
C VAL A 224 -1.16 3.55 -7.48
N VAL A 225 0.09 3.73 -7.88
CA VAL A 225 0.57 4.84 -8.69
C VAL A 225 0.56 4.45 -10.16
N SER A 226 1.06 3.25 -10.48
CA SER A 226 1.07 2.68 -11.83
C SER A 226 0.91 1.16 -11.75
N GLY A 227 0.16 0.57 -12.69
CA GLY A 227 -0.15 -0.85 -12.70
C GLY A 227 -1.34 -1.20 -11.82
N GLU A 228 -1.36 -2.42 -11.28
CA GLU A 228 -2.39 -2.91 -10.37
C GLU A 228 -1.83 -3.86 -9.31
N LYS A 229 -2.49 -3.88 -8.15
CA LYS A 229 -2.24 -4.78 -7.02
C LYS A 229 -3.46 -5.64 -6.78
N HIS A 230 -3.27 -6.93 -6.59
CA HIS A 230 -4.34 -7.88 -6.28
C HIS A 230 -4.19 -8.35 -4.85
N PHE A 231 -5.20 -8.09 -4.04
CA PHE A 231 -5.24 -8.46 -2.63
C PHE A 231 -6.21 -9.61 -2.43
N LEU A 232 -5.76 -10.63 -1.70
CA LEU A 232 -6.59 -11.61 -1.04
C LEU A 232 -6.57 -11.27 0.45
N LEU A 233 -7.74 -11.07 1.05
CA LEU A 233 -7.91 -10.55 2.39
C LEU A 233 -8.72 -11.52 3.25
N HIS A 234 -8.32 -11.69 4.51
CA HIS A 234 -9.16 -12.29 5.54
C HIS A 234 -9.31 -11.33 6.72
N PRO A 235 -10.51 -11.22 7.31
CA PRO A 235 -10.71 -10.44 8.52
C PRO A 235 -9.96 -11.06 9.71
N PRO A 236 -9.62 -10.28 10.75
CA PRO A 236 -8.97 -10.80 11.96
C PRO A 236 -9.78 -11.92 12.64
N SER A 237 -11.10 -11.98 12.43
CA SER A 237 -12.00 -13.00 12.94
C SER A 237 -11.81 -14.38 12.30
N ASP A 238 -11.18 -14.47 11.12
CA ASP A 238 -10.87 -15.75 10.46
C ASP A 238 -9.66 -16.45 11.10
N ARG A 239 -9.02 -15.82 12.09
CA ARG A 239 -7.85 -16.36 12.80
C ARG A 239 -7.98 -17.83 13.23
N PRO A 240 -9.14 -18.34 13.73
CA PRO A 240 -9.29 -19.75 14.10
C PRO A 240 -9.15 -20.74 12.93
N PHE A 241 -9.22 -20.27 11.69
CA PHE A 241 -9.14 -21.09 10.48
C PHE A 241 -7.85 -20.85 9.70
N ILE A 242 -7.02 -19.90 10.12
CA ILE A 242 -5.74 -19.55 9.49
C ILE A 242 -4.60 -20.17 10.31
N PRO A 243 -3.85 -21.13 9.74
CA PRO A 243 -2.81 -21.85 10.50
C PRO A 243 -1.58 -20.96 10.76
N TYR A 244 -0.94 -21.16 11.90
CA TYR A 244 0.34 -20.60 12.31
C TYR A 244 1.24 -21.71 12.87
N GLU A 245 2.46 -21.77 12.38
CA GLU A 245 3.49 -22.67 12.89
C GLU A 245 4.75 -21.87 13.25
N LEU A 246 5.61 -22.45 14.10
CA LEU A 246 6.88 -21.84 14.49
C LEU A 246 8.03 -22.35 13.62
N TYR A 247 8.67 -21.43 12.91
CA TYR A 247 9.75 -21.73 11.99
C TYR A 247 11.09 -21.18 12.47
N THR A 248 12.17 -21.92 12.20
CA THR A 248 13.51 -21.35 12.32
C THR A 248 13.68 -20.29 11.20
N PRO A 249 14.07 -19.05 11.54
CA PRO A 249 14.32 -18.02 10.54
C PRO A 249 15.60 -18.34 9.75
N ALA A 250 15.57 -18.04 8.46
CA ALA A 250 16.70 -18.14 7.55
C ALA A 250 16.68 -16.94 6.58
N THR A 251 17.82 -16.65 5.97
CA THR A 251 17.93 -15.61 4.94
C THR A 251 18.51 -16.21 3.67
N TYR A 252 17.98 -15.81 2.51
CA TYR A 252 18.61 -16.14 1.25
C TYR A 252 19.96 -15.42 1.09
N GLN A 253 20.97 -16.15 0.63
CA GLN A 253 22.24 -15.61 0.18
C GLN A 253 22.39 -15.89 -1.31
N LEU A 254 22.55 -14.82 -2.10
CA LEU A 254 22.89 -14.90 -3.52
C LEU A 254 24.41 -15.05 -3.67
N THR A 255 24.86 -16.16 -4.25
CA THR A 255 26.28 -16.44 -4.52
C THR A 255 26.77 -15.72 -5.78
N GLU A 256 28.09 -15.62 -5.95
CA GLU A 256 28.69 -14.99 -7.14
C GLU A 256 28.36 -15.73 -8.45
N GLU A 257 28.08 -17.04 -8.37
CA GLU A 257 27.65 -17.86 -9.49
C GLU A 257 26.16 -17.69 -9.85
N GLY A 258 25.43 -16.82 -9.13
CA GLY A 258 24.00 -16.58 -9.34
C GLY A 258 23.08 -17.64 -8.73
N SER A 259 23.57 -18.44 -7.77
CA SER A 259 22.75 -19.43 -7.07
C SER A 259 22.25 -18.92 -5.72
N PHE A 260 21.13 -19.45 -5.22
CA PHE A 260 20.57 -19.09 -3.92
C PHE A 260 20.83 -20.18 -2.89
N LYS A 261 21.28 -19.77 -1.70
CA LYS A 261 21.42 -20.63 -0.52
C LYS A 261 20.57 -20.09 0.62
N MET A 262 19.88 -20.96 1.35
CA MET A 262 19.21 -20.60 2.60
C MET A 262 20.21 -20.77 3.73
N VAL A 263 20.36 -19.74 4.56
CA VAL A 263 21.26 -19.74 5.72
C VAL A 263 20.45 -19.44 6.97
N ASP A 264 20.45 -20.37 7.92
CA ASP A 264 19.73 -20.23 9.19
C ASP A 264 20.28 -19.05 10.00
N GLU A 265 19.39 -18.27 10.61
CA GLU A 265 19.72 -17.16 11.50
C GLU A 265 19.81 -17.69 12.94
N GLU A 266 20.92 -18.34 13.28
CA GLU A 266 21.08 -19.11 14.53
C GLU A 266 20.84 -18.30 15.82
N ALA A 267 21.03 -16.97 15.77
CA ALA A 267 20.85 -16.08 16.90
C ALA A 267 19.40 -15.58 17.08
N MET A 268 18.49 -15.91 16.16
CA MET A 268 17.11 -15.45 16.19
C MET A 268 16.16 -16.51 16.77
N GLU A 269 15.15 -16.05 17.51
CA GLU A 269 14.07 -16.92 17.96
C GLU A 269 13.23 -17.43 16.80
N LYS A 270 12.51 -18.53 17.02
CA LYS A 270 11.56 -19.04 16.01
C LYS A 270 10.48 -18.02 15.74
N VAL A 271 10.13 -17.88 14.46
CA VAL A 271 9.13 -16.93 13.99
C VAL A 271 7.80 -17.67 13.77
N PRO A 272 6.69 -17.21 14.37
CA PRO A 272 5.37 -17.70 14.02
C PRO A 272 4.98 -17.16 12.65
N TRP A 273 4.69 -18.04 11.69
CA TRP A 273 4.26 -17.65 10.34
C TRP A 273 3.16 -18.56 9.80
N ILE A 274 2.42 -18.05 8.80
CA ILE A 274 1.36 -18.77 8.12
C ILE A 274 2.00 -19.65 7.02
N PRO A 275 1.89 -20.98 7.08
CA PRO A 275 2.46 -21.88 6.08
C PRO A 275 1.62 -22.05 4.82
N LEU A 276 0.35 -21.65 4.89
CA LEU A 276 -0.62 -21.88 3.85
C LEU A 276 -0.49 -20.84 2.73
N ASP A 277 -0.40 -21.31 1.49
CA ASP A 277 -0.62 -20.48 0.30
C ASP A 277 -2.13 -20.33 0.07
N PRO A 278 -2.71 -19.12 0.21
CA PRO A 278 -4.16 -18.94 0.08
C PRO A 278 -4.65 -19.06 -1.37
N LEU A 279 -3.76 -19.03 -2.37
CA LEU A 279 -4.12 -19.25 -3.77
C LEU A 279 -4.25 -20.73 -4.13
N ALA A 280 -3.55 -21.60 -3.40
CA ALA A 280 -3.56 -23.04 -3.58
C ALA A 280 -3.47 -23.76 -2.22
N PRO A 281 -4.50 -23.64 -1.36
CA PRO A 281 -4.43 -24.12 0.00
C PRO A 281 -4.32 -25.65 0.05
N ASP A 282 -3.35 -26.17 0.78
CA ASP A 282 -3.28 -27.59 1.13
C ASP A 282 -4.34 -27.92 2.18
N LEU A 283 -5.57 -28.18 1.72
CA LEU A 283 -6.70 -28.55 2.57
C LEU A 283 -6.58 -29.96 3.15
N ALA A 284 -5.63 -30.79 2.69
CA ALA A 284 -5.35 -32.06 3.33
C ALA A 284 -4.60 -31.84 4.65
N ARG A 285 -3.64 -30.89 4.67
CA ARG A 285 -2.91 -30.49 5.87
C ARG A 285 -3.69 -29.50 6.74
N TYR A 286 -4.41 -28.56 6.13
CA TYR A 286 -5.13 -27.47 6.82
C TYR A 286 -6.61 -27.43 6.43
N PRO A 287 -7.41 -28.48 6.73
CA PRO A 287 -8.81 -28.57 6.29
C PRO A 287 -9.69 -27.43 6.83
N SER A 288 -9.40 -26.93 8.03
CA SER A 288 -10.14 -25.84 8.66
C SER A 288 -10.13 -24.53 7.86
N TYR A 289 -9.11 -24.30 7.02
CA TYR A 289 -9.03 -23.10 6.19
C TYR A 289 -10.19 -22.97 5.20
N SER A 290 -10.82 -24.08 4.82
CA SER A 290 -12.04 -24.08 3.99
C SER A 290 -13.25 -23.36 4.62
N GLN A 291 -13.20 -23.10 5.94
CA GLN A 291 -14.21 -22.33 6.66
C GLN A 291 -13.91 -20.83 6.69
N ALA A 292 -12.69 -20.41 6.36
CA ALA A 292 -12.35 -19.00 6.19
C ALA A 292 -12.95 -18.47 4.88
N GLN A 293 -13.30 -17.19 4.85
CA GLN A 293 -13.87 -16.57 3.65
C GLN A 293 -12.97 -15.46 3.15
N ALA A 294 -12.25 -15.74 2.07
CA ALA A 294 -11.38 -14.77 1.42
C ALA A 294 -12.22 -13.67 0.73
N LEU A 295 -11.83 -12.41 0.95
CA LEU A 295 -12.26 -11.27 0.15
C LEU A 295 -11.17 -10.96 -0.88
N HIS A 296 -11.58 -10.65 -2.11
CA HIS A 296 -10.65 -10.29 -3.18
C HIS A 296 -10.93 -8.88 -3.67
N CYS A 297 -9.88 -8.09 -3.82
CA CYS A 297 -9.97 -6.80 -4.50
C CYS A 297 -8.74 -6.55 -5.38
N THR A 298 -8.93 -5.73 -6.40
CA THR A 298 -7.83 -5.22 -7.24
C THR A 298 -7.80 -3.71 -7.10
N VAL A 299 -6.64 -3.16 -6.78
CA VAL A 299 -6.38 -1.73 -6.65
C VAL A 299 -5.56 -1.33 -7.87
N ARG A 300 -6.11 -0.45 -8.69
CA ARG A 300 -5.51 0.02 -9.95
C ARG A 300 -4.87 1.38 -9.78
N ALA A 301 -4.09 1.78 -10.78
CA ALA A 301 -3.50 3.12 -10.85
C ALA A 301 -4.53 4.21 -10.52
N GLY A 302 -4.25 4.93 -9.45
CA GLY A 302 -5.06 6.01 -8.91
C GLY A 302 -6.09 5.64 -7.86
N GLU A 303 -6.21 4.37 -7.52
CA GLU A 303 -7.05 3.92 -6.43
C GLU A 303 -6.25 3.82 -5.13
N MET A 304 -6.96 3.98 -4.01
CA MET A 304 -6.43 3.80 -2.66
C MET A 304 -7.26 2.73 -1.94
N LEU A 305 -6.57 1.72 -1.41
CA LEU A 305 -7.15 0.74 -0.51
C LEU A 305 -6.85 1.15 0.94
N TYR A 306 -7.89 1.28 1.75
CA TYR A 306 -7.73 1.22 3.19
C TYR A 306 -7.74 -0.26 3.61
N LEU A 307 -6.57 -0.74 4.02
CA LEU A 307 -6.34 -2.06 4.58
C LEU A 307 -6.26 -1.92 6.12
N PRO A 308 -7.30 -2.31 6.87
CA PRO A 308 -7.36 -2.06 8.30
C PRO A 308 -6.34 -2.89 9.08
N ALA A 309 -5.97 -2.40 10.26
CA ALA A 309 -5.07 -3.11 11.15
C ALA A 309 -5.54 -4.55 11.44
N LEU A 310 -4.58 -5.46 11.58
CA LEU A 310 -4.75 -6.89 11.84
C LEU A 310 -5.39 -7.72 10.72
N TRP A 311 -5.82 -7.12 9.60
CA TRP A 311 -6.33 -7.90 8.48
C TRP A 311 -5.23 -8.73 7.84
N PHE A 312 -5.52 -10.01 7.64
CA PHE A 312 -4.62 -10.89 6.92
C PHE A 312 -4.71 -10.55 5.44
N HIS A 313 -3.56 -10.43 4.79
CA HIS A 313 -3.51 -10.06 3.39
C HIS A 313 -2.35 -10.75 2.67
N HIS A 314 -2.64 -11.19 1.44
CA HIS A 314 -1.71 -11.74 0.48
C HIS A 314 -1.75 -10.87 -0.76
N VAL A 315 -0.59 -10.51 -1.33
CA VAL A 315 -0.50 -9.47 -2.36
C VAL A 315 0.25 -9.97 -3.59
N GLN A 316 -0.41 -9.86 -4.74
CA GLN A 316 0.21 -9.97 -6.07
C GLN A 316 0.20 -8.61 -6.78
N GLN A 317 0.96 -8.47 -7.86
CA GLN A 317 1.07 -7.22 -8.59
C GLN A 317 1.27 -7.45 -10.10
N SER A 318 0.85 -6.48 -10.91
CA SER A 318 1.26 -6.41 -12.31
C SER A 318 2.76 -6.15 -12.43
N HIS A 319 3.38 -6.56 -13.54
CA HIS A 319 4.80 -6.35 -13.77
C HIS A 319 5.17 -4.85 -13.76
N GLY A 320 6.19 -4.46 -12.98
CA GLY A 320 6.61 -3.06 -12.86
C GLY A 320 5.59 -2.16 -12.15
N CYS A 321 4.70 -2.73 -11.33
CA CYS A 321 3.75 -1.97 -10.52
C CYS A 321 4.49 -0.99 -9.61
N ILE A 322 4.02 0.26 -9.55
CA ILE A 322 4.51 1.28 -8.61
C ILE A 322 3.38 1.56 -7.62
N ALA A 323 3.71 1.50 -6.34
CA ALA A 323 2.77 1.86 -5.27
C ALA A 323 3.48 2.62 -4.14
N VAL A 324 2.71 3.39 -3.39
CA VAL A 324 3.13 4.05 -2.16
C VAL A 324 2.14 3.70 -1.08
N ASN A 325 2.60 3.39 0.11
CA ASN A 325 1.71 3.15 1.23
C ASN A 325 2.09 3.98 2.46
N PHE A 326 1.09 4.32 3.26
CA PHE A 326 1.22 5.05 4.51
C PHE A 326 0.81 4.14 5.66
N TRP A 327 1.69 3.98 6.63
CA TRP A 327 1.43 3.20 7.83
C TRP A 327 1.22 4.11 9.02
N TYR A 328 0.07 4.00 9.65
CA TYR A 328 -0.29 4.67 10.90
C TYR A 328 -0.41 3.61 11.99
N ASP A 329 0.33 3.74 13.09
CA ASP A 329 0.25 2.74 14.18
C ASP A 329 -1.20 2.58 14.64
N MET A 330 -1.62 1.34 14.82
CA MET A 330 -3.00 1.05 15.21
C MET A 330 -3.29 1.58 16.61
N GLU A 331 -4.56 1.81 16.92
CA GLU A 331 -4.97 1.99 18.31
C GLU A 331 -5.04 0.62 19.00
N TYR A 332 -4.27 0.45 20.08
CA TYR A 332 -4.25 -0.76 20.91
C TYR A 332 -5.44 -0.76 21.87
N ASP A 333 -6.64 -0.84 21.30
CA ASP A 333 -7.91 -0.74 22.00
C ASP A 333 -8.51 -2.12 22.35
N LEU A 334 -9.82 -2.14 22.62
CA LEU A 334 -10.56 -3.36 22.94
C LEU A 334 -10.49 -4.39 21.80
N LYS A 335 -10.42 -3.97 20.53
CA LYS A 335 -10.36 -4.88 19.38
C LYS A 335 -9.04 -5.66 19.38
N TYR A 336 -7.94 -4.99 19.68
CA TYR A 336 -6.64 -5.64 19.84
C TYR A 336 -6.66 -6.65 20.99
N SER A 337 -7.20 -6.26 22.14
CA SER A 337 -7.34 -7.16 23.29
C SER A 337 -8.16 -8.41 22.96
N TYR A 338 -9.28 -8.25 22.24
CA TYR A 338 -10.09 -9.37 21.78
C TYR A 338 -9.37 -10.25 20.75
N PHE A 339 -8.60 -9.66 19.83
CA PHE A 339 -7.80 -10.42 18.89
C PHE A 339 -6.75 -11.27 19.60
N GLN A 340 -6.05 -10.72 20.60
CA GLN A 340 -5.07 -11.47 21.40
C GLN A 340 -5.72 -12.63 22.18
N LEU A 341 -6.93 -12.41 22.71
CA LEU A 341 -7.72 -13.46 23.34
C LEU A 341 -8.09 -14.56 22.32
N LEU A 342 -8.58 -14.18 21.14
CA LEU A 342 -8.96 -15.12 20.08
C LEU A 342 -7.75 -15.95 19.61
N ASP A 343 -6.62 -15.32 19.34
CA ASP A 343 -5.37 -15.99 18.95
C ASP A 343 -4.90 -16.96 20.04
N SER A 344 -4.92 -16.55 21.30
CA SER A 344 -4.52 -17.39 22.44
C SER A 344 -5.45 -18.59 22.62
N LEU A 345 -6.77 -18.39 22.51
CA LEU A 345 -7.75 -19.47 22.63
C LEU A 345 -7.67 -20.44 21.45
N THR A 346 -7.40 -19.95 20.24
CA THR A 346 -7.20 -20.79 19.05
C THR A 346 -6.07 -21.79 19.30
N LYS A 347 -4.90 -21.30 19.76
CA LYS A 347 -3.75 -22.13 20.12
C LYS A 347 -4.06 -23.08 21.28
N ALA A 348 -4.68 -22.58 22.35
CA ALA A 348 -4.98 -23.38 23.54
C ALA A 348 -5.99 -24.51 23.28
N SER A 349 -6.88 -24.32 22.29
CA SER A 349 -7.90 -25.31 21.89
C SER A 349 -7.39 -26.35 20.88
N GLY A 350 -6.18 -26.19 20.34
CA GLY A 350 -5.60 -27.09 19.33
C GLY A 350 -6.28 -27.00 17.96
N LEU A 351 -6.92 -25.86 17.65
CA LEU A 351 -7.45 -25.56 16.32
C LEU A 351 -6.36 -25.15 15.33
N ASP A 352 -5.20 -24.82 15.86
CA ASP A 352 -3.99 -24.37 15.16
C ASP A 352 -2.74 -25.02 15.77
#